data_AF-A0AB36GTS8-F1
#
_entry.id   AF-A0AB36GTS8-F1
#
_cell.length_a   1.000
_cell.length_b   1.000
_cell.length_c   1.000
_cell.angle_alpha   90.00
_cell.angle_beta   90.00
_cell.angle_gamma   90.00
#
_symmetry.space_group_name_H-M   'P 1'
#
loop_
_entity.id
_entity.type
_entity.pdbx_description
1 polymer ?
#
loop_
_entity_poly.entity_id
_entity_poly.type
_entity_poly.pdbx_seq_one_letter_code
_entity_poly.pdbx_strand_id
1 'polypeptide(L)'
;MRTLSRLGDGIWYLILAGIVFGFGYTVWQEVGAVLPIIPARITLTGVAPIAGIVGLLALIVFAETLYPLRALSRERWVYVDRPRGRLRGTDWITWAQLISFGVLGLGICVSTGLSPWFALAVPALRFVVGWRSFTLASLLSAGRTRLVGGSGLGLLDSEVTSDAIASQSAWIPRRAHAPSTLTGLFFRRLGRRWYIGVGALAALGLTLGFAPQLGALAIVGFMSAWSIVGAAVGRAASFGRVSDDAWPDWGLPLIASVGTALVGAGVLLLVWKLSAIAVALIVAGLSWASFKRSRPAQVDSMSMLDSGGFGVSFSPEVLHYIARGTLGLGVAALALGY
;
A
#
# COMPACT_ATOMS: atom_id res chain seq x y z
N MET A 1 13.35 42.01 13.26
CA MET A 1 12.63 41.20 14.28
C MET A 1 11.88 40.01 13.68
N ARG A 2 10.97 40.15 12.69
CA ARG A 2 10.24 39.01 12.06
C ARG A 2 11.12 37.95 11.38
N THR A 3 12.30 38.31 10.86
CA THR A 3 13.24 37.37 10.23
C THR A 3 14.02 36.56 11.26
N LEU A 4 14.39 37.18 12.38
CA LEU A 4 15.05 36.54 13.52
C LEU A 4 14.11 35.57 14.25
N SER A 5 12.83 35.92 14.42
CA SER A 5 11.84 35.01 15.01
C SER A 5 11.59 33.79 14.11
N ARG A 6 11.47 33.99 12.79
CA ARG A 6 11.35 32.88 11.82
C ARG A 6 12.56 31.95 11.77
N LEU A 7 13.76 32.50 11.97
CA LEU A 7 14.99 31.70 12.09
C LEU A 7 15.00 30.91 13.40
N GLY A 8 14.58 31.52 14.51
CA GLY A 8 14.42 30.84 15.80
C GLY A 8 13.41 29.70 15.74
N ASP A 9 12.24 29.95 15.15
CA ASP A 9 11.20 28.92 14.93
C ASP A 9 11.75 27.80 14.04
N GLY A 10 12.46 28.14 12.96
CA GLY A 10 13.06 27.17 12.04
C GLY A 10 14.09 26.25 12.72
N ILE A 11 14.96 26.81 13.57
CA ILE A 11 15.93 26.04 14.36
C ILE A 11 15.20 25.14 15.35
N TRP A 12 14.15 25.64 16.00
CA TRP A 12 13.35 24.84 16.93
C TRP A 12 12.69 23.64 16.24
N TYR A 13 12.13 23.83 15.04
CA TYR A 13 11.59 22.73 14.25
C TYR A 13 12.66 21.72 13.82
N LEU A 14 13.88 22.16 13.50
CA LEU A 14 14.98 21.25 13.18
C LEU A 14 15.43 20.43 14.39
N ILE A 15 15.51 21.04 15.57
CA ILE A 15 15.84 20.35 16.82
C ILE A 15 14.74 19.33 17.15
N LEU A 16 13.47 19.75 17.11
CA LEU A 16 12.33 18.88 17.38
C LEU A 16 12.30 17.70 16.39
N ALA A 17 12.51 17.96 15.10
CA ALA A 17 12.63 16.92 14.09
C ALA A 17 13.79 15.97 14.43
N GLY A 18 14.96 16.49 14.79
CA GLY A 18 16.11 15.69 15.21
C GLY A 18 15.81 14.78 16.40
N ILE A 19 15.09 15.28 17.41
CA ILE A 19 14.65 14.50 18.58
C ILE A 19 13.67 13.41 18.16
N VAL A 20 12.66 13.74 17.35
CA VAL A 20 11.66 12.76 16.88
C VAL A 20 12.31 11.68 16.02
N PHE A 21 13.22 12.05 15.10
CA PHE A 21 13.97 11.09 14.28
C PHE A 21 14.92 10.25 15.13
N GLY A 22 15.63 10.85 16.09
CA GLY A 22 16.52 10.13 17.00
C GLY A 22 15.76 9.13 17.86
N PHE A 23 14.66 9.55 18.49
CA PHE A 23 13.82 8.67 19.30
C PHE A 23 13.16 7.56 18.47
N GLY A 24 12.66 7.91 17.27
CA GLY A 24 12.11 6.93 16.34
C GLY A 24 13.16 5.91 15.89
N TYR A 25 14.39 6.35 15.64
CA TYR A 25 15.51 5.48 15.28
C TYR A 25 15.89 4.54 16.43
N THR A 26 16.02 5.05 17.65
CA THR A 26 16.34 4.21 18.82
C THR A 26 15.22 3.22 19.11
N VAL A 27 13.95 3.65 19.08
CA VAL A 27 12.82 2.73 19.24
C VAL A 27 12.85 1.66 18.15
N TRP A 28 13.13 2.00 16.90
CA TRP A 28 13.21 1.03 15.80
C TRP A 28 14.32 -0.01 16.03
N GLN A 29 15.46 0.40 16.59
CA GLN A 29 16.55 -0.52 16.94
C GLN A 29 16.17 -1.45 18.10
N GLU A 30 15.48 -0.93 19.12
CA GLU A 30 15.08 -1.71 20.30
C GLU A 30 13.85 -2.59 20.06
N VAL A 31 13.01 -2.27 19.06
CA VAL A 31 11.82 -3.08 18.70
C VAL A 31 12.21 -4.52 18.36
N GLY A 32 13.38 -4.76 17.76
CA GLY A 32 13.85 -6.09 17.44
C GLY A 32 14.15 -6.97 18.67
N ALA A 33 14.41 -6.36 19.84
CA ALA A 33 14.74 -7.09 21.06
C ALA A 33 13.48 -7.65 21.78
N VAL A 34 12.30 -7.10 21.50
CA VAL A 34 11.05 -7.44 22.21
C VAL A 34 10.17 -8.40 21.40
N LEU A 35 10.41 -8.51 20.08
CA LEU A 35 9.55 -9.28 19.19
C LEU A 35 9.96 -10.75 19.08
N PRO A 36 8.98 -11.68 18.95
CA PRO A 36 9.29 -13.08 18.75
C PRO A 36 10.02 -13.28 17.42
N ILE A 37 11.18 -13.94 17.49
CA ILE A 37 12.00 -14.27 16.33
C ILE A 37 11.54 -15.63 15.81
N ILE A 38 10.93 -15.63 14.63
CA ILE A 38 10.60 -16.86 13.91
C ILE A 38 11.81 -17.25 13.07
N PRO A 39 12.38 -18.46 13.25
CA PRO A 39 13.60 -18.84 12.56
C PRO A 39 13.39 -18.90 11.04
N ALA A 40 14.25 -18.19 10.32
CA ALA A 40 14.27 -18.22 8.86
C ALA A 40 14.88 -19.54 8.36
N ARG A 41 14.41 -20.02 7.21
CA ARG A 41 14.99 -21.13 6.44
C ARG A 41 16.15 -20.68 5.56
N ILE A 42 16.18 -19.40 5.20
CA ILE A 42 17.18 -18.79 4.33
C ILE A 42 18.06 -17.82 5.11
N THR A 43 19.25 -17.56 4.59
CA THR A 43 20.18 -16.55 5.11
C THR A 43 19.68 -15.15 4.73
N LEU A 44 18.88 -14.55 5.62
CA LEU A 44 18.28 -13.23 5.40
C LEU A 44 19.33 -12.11 5.22
N THR A 45 20.53 -12.26 5.79
CA THR A 45 21.60 -11.24 5.72
C THR A 45 22.04 -10.88 4.29
N GLY A 46 22.05 -11.85 3.36
CA GLY A 46 22.39 -11.58 1.96
C GLY A 46 21.19 -11.16 1.11
N VAL A 47 20.00 -11.70 1.40
CA VAL A 47 18.80 -11.51 0.56
C VAL A 47 18.04 -10.24 0.92
N ALA A 48 17.97 -9.88 2.20
CA ALA A 48 17.18 -8.76 2.70
C ALA A 48 17.56 -7.39 2.09
N PRO A 49 18.84 -7.03 1.90
CA PRO A 49 19.21 -5.78 1.24
C PRO A 49 18.68 -5.69 -0.20
N ILE A 50 18.90 -6.75 -0.99
CA ILE A 50 18.48 -6.81 -2.40
C ILE A 50 16.94 -6.77 -2.48
N ALA A 51 16.27 -7.59 -1.68
CA ALA A 51 14.82 -7.64 -1.65
C ALA A 51 14.20 -6.32 -1.19
N GLY A 52 14.78 -5.66 -0.18
CA GLY A 52 14.36 -4.34 0.30
C GLY A 52 14.49 -3.27 -0.78
N ILE A 53 15.61 -3.22 -1.50
CA ILE A 53 15.82 -2.30 -2.63
C ILE A 53 14.80 -2.56 -3.74
N VAL A 54 14.64 -3.81 -4.14
CA VAL A 54 13.68 -4.21 -5.18
C VAL A 54 12.24 -3.87 -4.76
N GLY A 55 11.90 -4.09 -3.50
CA GLY A 55 10.61 -3.71 -2.91
C GLY A 55 10.36 -2.21 -2.92
N LEU A 56 11.36 -1.39 -2.57
CA LEU A 56 11.29 0.07 -2.64
C LEU A 56 11.12 0.57 -4.08
N LEU A 57 11.87 0.00 -5.03
CA LEU A 57 11.73 0.35 -6.45
C LEU A 57 10.34 0.02 -6.97
N ALA A 58 9.81 -1.16 -6.65
CA ALA A 58 8.45 -1.52 -7.00
C ALA A 58 7.42 -0.62 -6.32
N LEU A 59 7.63 -0.24 -5.06
CA LEU A 59 6.76 0.72 -4.37
C LEU A 59 6.79 2.10 -5.03
N ILE A 60 7.95 2.57 -5.50
CA ILE A 60 8.06 3.84 -6.25
C ILE A 60 7.25 3.76 -7.55
N VAL A 61 7.38 2.65 -8.30
CA VAL A 61 6.60 2.44 -9.54
C VAL A 61 5.10 2.36 -9.23
N PHE A 62 4.73 1.63 -8.19
CA PHE A 62 3.34 1.49 -7.74
C PHE A 62 2.75 2.84 -7.30
N ALA A 63 3.51 3.62 -6.53
CA ALA A 63 3.10 4.95 -6.10
C ALA A 63 3.00 5.91 -7.28
N GLU A 64 3.92 5.88 -8.25
CA GLU A 64 3.83 6.78 -9.41
C GLU A 64 2.64 6.44 -10.33
N THR A 65 2.24 5.17 -10.41
CA THR A 65 1.07 4.79 -11.21
C THR A 65 -0.26 5.14 -10.57
N LEU A 66 -0.39 4.98 -9.25
CA LEU A 66 -1.65 5.21 -8.54
C LEU A 66 -1.76 6.62 -7.96
N TYR A 67 -0.63 7.18 -7.53
CA TYR A 67 -0.56 8.41 -6.76
C TYR A 67 0.65 9.27 -7.19
N PRO A 68 0.65 9.80 -8.43
CA PRO A 68 1.77 10.54 -9.01
C PRO A 68 2.31 11.63 -8.09
N LEU A 69 3.63 11.80 -8.06
CA LEU A 69 4.27 12.73 -7.12
C LEU A 69 3.85 14.17 -7.39
N ARG A 70 3.91 14.54 -8.67
CA ARG A 70 3.62 15.88 -9.16
C ARG A 70 2.31 15.88 -9.93
N ALA A 71 1.30 16.52 -9.36
CA ALA A 71 -0.06 16.46 -9.82
C ALA A 71 -0.76 17.80 -9.54
N LEU A 72 -1.67 18.21 -10.44
CA LEU A 72 -2.46 19.43 -10.30
C LEU A 72 -3.95 19.10 -10.47
N SER A 73 -4.77 19.37 -9.45
CA SER A 73 -6.22 19.17 -9.58
C SER A 73 -6.84 20.24 -10.50
N ARG A 74 -7.89 19.84 -11.23
CA ARG A 74 -8.58 20.73 -12.18
C ARG A 74 -9.21 21.93 -11.48
N GLU A 75 -9.85 21.70 -10.32
CA GLU A 75 -10.44 22.75 -9.49
C GLU A 75 -9.40 23.80 -9.09
N ARG A 76 -8.25 23.35 -8.60
CA ARG A 76 -7.18 24.25 -8.19
C ARG A 76 -6.60 25.04 -9.36
N TRP A 77 -6.42 24.40 -10.51
CA TRP A 77 -6.00 25.11 -11.72
C TRP A 77 -6.98 26.23 -12.08
N VAL A 78 -8.28 25.94 -12.11
CA VAL A 78 -9.32 26.89 -12.50
C VAL A 78 -9.44 28.04 -11.50
N TYR A 79 -9.48 27.74 -10.20
CA TYR A 79 -9.82 28.73 -9.18
C TYR A 79 -8.62 29.44 -8.54
N VAL A 80 -7.41 28.87 -8.60
CA VAL A 80 -6.25 29.39 -7.85
C VAL A 80 -5.08 29.72 -8.77
N ASP A 81 -4.63 28.76 -9.59
CA ASP A 81 -3.35 28.89 -10.30
C ASP A 81 -3.48 29.65 -11.64
N ARG A 82 -4.57 29.43 -12.40
CA ARG A 82 -4.86 30.17 -13.64
C ARG A 82 -5.05 31.68 -13.40
N PRO A 83 -5.85 32.15 -12.41
CA PRO A 83 -6.00 33.58 -12.16
C PRO A 83 -4.70 34.27 -11.74
N ARG A 84 -3.77 33.53 -11.11
CA ARG A 84 -2.49 34.06 -10.64
C ARG A 84 -1.38 34.02 -11.70
N GLY A 85 -1.63 33.43 -12.87
CA GLY A 85 -0.65 33.27 -13.94
C GLY A 85 0.60 32.47 -13.53
N ARG A 86 0.49 31.62 -12.50
CA ARG A 86 1.64 30.89 -11.93
C ARG A 86 1.28 29.43 -11.70
N LEU A 87 2.15 28.53 -12.17
CA LEU A 87 2.10 27.11 -11.86
C LEU A 87 2.98 26.84 -10.63
N ARG A 88 2.37 26.42 -9.52
CA ARG A 88 3.14 26.06 -8.32
C ARG A 88 3.83 24.71 -8.53
N GLY A 89 5.08 24.58 -8.09
CA GLY A 89 5.89 23.38 -8.31
C GLY A 89 5.46 22.17 -7.49
N THR A 90 5.09 22.37 -6.22
CA THR A 90 5.01 21.31 -5.21
C THR A 90 3.87 21.56 -4.23
N ASP A 91 3.20 20.50 -3.76
CA ASP A 91 2.15 20.56 -2.74
C ASP A 91 2.54 19.79 -1.46
N TRP A 92 1.73 19.93 -0.41
CA TRP A 92 1.96 19.27 0.89
C TRP A 92 2.08 17.74 0.74
N ILE A 93 1.26 17.16 -0.12
CA ILE A 93 1.20 15.71 -0.31
C ILE A 93 2.45 15.19 -1.03
N THR A 94 3.02 15.95 -1.98
CA THR A 94 4.35 15.64 -2.54
C THR A 94 5.38 15.53 -1.42
N TRP A 95 5.40 16.48 -0.48
CA TRP A 95 6.32 16.43 0.65
C TRP A 95 6.04 15.25 1.58
N ALA A 96 4.77 14.99 1.90
CA ALA A 96 4.37 13.85 2.71
C ALA A 96 4.85 12.53 2.07
N GLN A 97 4.68 12.34 0.76
CA GLN A 97 5.21 11.17 0.04
C GLN A 97 6.73 11.06 0.18
N LEU A 98 7.48 12.13 -0.10
CA LEU A 98 8.95 12.10 -0.02
C LEU A 98 9.43 11.76 1.39
N ILE A 99 8.80 12.33 2.42
CA ILE A 99 9.10 12.02 3.82
C ILE A 99 8.79 10.55 4.10
N SER A 100 7.62 10.04 3.71
CA SER A 100 7.25 8.63 3.90
C SER A 100 8.24 7.68 3.21
N PHE A 101 8.66 7.98 1.98
CA PHE A 101 9.68 7.19 1.28
C PHE A 101 11.05 7.27 1.95
N GLY A 102 11.42 8.43 2.50
CA GLY A 102 12.64 8.59 3.30
C GLY A 102 12.62 7.75 4.57
N VAL A 103 11.50 7.75 5.30
CA VAL A 103 11.32 6.93 6.52
C VAL A 103 11.36 5.44 6.18
N LEU A 104 10.67 5.00 5.12
CA LEU A 104 10.72 3.60 4.67
C LEU A 104 12.14 3.19 4.24
N GLY A 105 12.83 4.05 3.50
CA GLY A 105 14.22 3.82 3.09
C GLY A 105 15.17 3.69 4.28
N LEU A 106 15.03 4.58 5.27
CA LEU A 106 15.81 4.55 6.50
C LEU A 106 15.54 3.28 7.29
N GLY A 107 14.26 2.90 7.45
CA GLY A 107 13.90 1.66 8.13
C GLY A 107 14.53 0.43 7.46
N ILE A 108 14.59 0.38 6.13
CA ILE A 108 15.25 -0.73 5.41
C ILE A 108 16.76 -0.70 5.61
N CYS A 109 17.40 0.47 5.52
CA CYS A 109 18.84 0.58 5.77
C CYS A 109 19.20 0.08 7.18
N VAL A 110 18.45 0.53 8.19
CA VAL A 110 18.64 0.08 9.58
C VAL A 110 18.43 -1.42 9.70
N SER A 111 17.35 -1.95 9.11
CA SER A 111 17.00 -3.37 9.23
C SER A 111 17.98 -4.30 8.52
N THR A 112 18.70 -3.81 7.51
CA THR A 112 19.64 -4.60 6.71
C THR A 112 21.10 -4.35 7.07
N GLY A 113 21.37 -3.43 8.00
CA GLY A 113 22.73 -3.03 8.38
C GLY A 113 23.43 -2.15 7.33
N LEU A 114 22.71 -1.64 6.33
CA LEU A 114 23.25 -0.68 5.37
C LEU A 114 23.40 0.70 6.01
N SER A 115 24.36 1.48 5.51
CA SER A 115 24.56 2.85 5.96
C SER A 115 23.26 3.68 5.86
N PRO A 116 22.81 4.35 6.94
CA PRO A 116 21.62 5.19 6.92
C PRO A 116 21.66 6.29 5.86
N TRP A 117 22.85 6.71 5.42
CA TRP A 117 23.02 7.70 4.35
C TRP A 117 22.41 7.25 3.02
N PHE A 118 22.37 5.94 2.74
CA PHE A 118 21.73 5.43 1.53
C PHE A 118 20.20 5.63 1.53
N ALA A 119 19.58 5.86 2.69
CA ALA A 119 18.16 6.16 2.78
C ALA A 119 17.76 7.41 2.00
N LEU A 120 18.67 8.40 1.86
CA LEU A 120 18.43 9.62 1.10
C LEU A 120 18.28 9.36 -0.41
N ALA A 121 18.81 8.25 -0.92
CA ALA A 121 18.66 7.86 -2.31
C ALA A 121 17.19 7.53 -2.65
N VAL A 122 16.41 7.05 -1.69
CA VAL A 122 15.01 6.66 -1.89
C VAL A 122 14.10 7.85 -2.21
N PRO A 123 14.01 8.91 -1.38
CA PRO A 123 13.24 10.10 -1.73
C PRO A 123 13.83 10.84 -2.92
N ALA A 124 15.16 10.84 -3.11
CA ALA A 124 15.79 11.43 -4.30
C ALA A 124 15.35 10.71 -5.58
N LEU A 125 15.35 9.37 -5.58
CA LEU A 125 14.87 8.58 -6.71
C LEU A 125 13.37 8.76 -6.93
N ARG A 126 12.57 8.77 -5.86
CA ARG A 126 11.13 9.06 -5.93
C ARG A 126 10.89 10.42 -6.58
N PHE A 127 11.69 11.42 -6.22
CA PHE A 127 11.67 12.75 -6.82
C PHE A 127 12.03 12.69 -8.30
N VAL A 128 13.17 12.11 -8.68
CA VAL A 128 13.59 11.98 -10.09
C VAL A 128 12.56 11.24 -10.95
N VAL A 129 11.94 10.19 -10.43
CA VAL A 129 10.90 9.43 -11.13
C VAL A 129 9.60 10.23 -11.26
N GLY A 130 9.19 10.92 -10.20
CA GLY A 130 7.95 11.70 -10.19
C GLY A 130 8.06 13.09 -10.84
N TRP A 131 9.27 13.61 -11.01
CA TRP A 131 9.52 14.95 -11.53
C TRP A 131 9.70 14.99 -13.04
N ARG A 132 8.74 14.38 -13.77
CA ARG A 132 8.78 14.24 -15.24
C ARG A 132 7.67 15.03 -15.96
N SER A 133 6.61 15.41 -15.24
CA SER A 133 5.46 16.13 -15.78
C SER A 133 5.72 17.64 -15.80
N PHE A 134 6.03 18.20 -16.97
CA PHE A 134 6.29 19.64 -17.15
C PHE A 134 5.19 20.38 -17.91
N THR A 135 4.32 19.67 -18.63
CA THR A 135 3.22 20.29 -19.38
C THR A 135 1.96 20.36 -18.52
N LEU A 136 1.15 21.41 -18.70
CA LEU A 136 -0.13 21.54 -17.98
C LEU A 136 -1.03 20.32 -18.21
N ALA A 137 -1.09 19.81 -19.44
CA ALA A 137 -1.85 18.61 -19.76
C ALA A 137 -1.39 17.39 -18.96
N SER A 138 -0.07 17.19 -18.81
CA SER A 138 0.49 16.10 -18.00
C SER A 138 0.23 16.28 -16.49
N LEU A 139 0.21 17.52 -15.99
CA LEU A 139 -0.07 17.81 -14.59
C LEU A 139 -1.54 17.60 -14.24
N LEU A 140 -2.45 18.00 -15.14
CA LEU A 140 -3.89 17.79 -14.97
C LEU A 140 -4.28 16.32 -15.10
N SER A 141 -3.64 15.57 -16.02
CA SER A 141 -3.87 14.12 -16.11
C SER A 141 -3.35 13.40 -14.87
N ALA A 142 -2.16 13.74 -14.37
CA ALA A 142 -1.63 13.23 -13.10
C ALA A 142 -2.50 13.64 -11.91
N GLY A 143 -3.08 14.85 -11.93
CA GLY A 143 -4.08 15.33 -10.98
C GLY A 143 -5.31 14.43 -10.91
N ARG A 144 -5.86 14.07 -12.08
CA ARG A 144 -6.98 13.13 -12.17
C ARG A 144 -6.59 11.75 -11.64
N THR A 145 -5.41 11.25 -12.00
CA THR A 145 -4.92 9.95 -11.51
C THR A 145 -4.80 9.96 -9.99
N ARG A 146 -4.20 10.99 -9.42
CA ARG A 146 -4.03 11.13 -7.97
C ARG A 146 -5.35 11.27 -7.22
N LEU A 147 -6.34 11.96 -7.80
CA LEU A 147 -7.69 12.04 -7.25
C LEU A 147 -8.37 10.67 -7.24
N VAL A 148 -8.21 9.88 -8.30
CA VAL A 148 -8.75 8.51 -8.37
C VAL A 148 -7.99 7.53 -7.47
N GLY A 149 -6.68 7.65 -7.34
CA GLY A 149 -5.93 6.86 -6.36
C GLY A 149 -6.28 7.23 -4.92
N GLY A 150 -6.62 8.49 -4.66
CA GLY A 150 -7.02 9.00 -3.34
C GLY A 150 -8.51 8.82 -3.02
N SER A 151 -9.35 8.50 -4.00
CA SER A 151 -10.81 8.45 -3.80
C SER A 151 -11.24 7.30 -2.88
N GLY A 152 -10.39 6.30 -2.65
CA GLY A 152 -10.61 5.25 -1.65
C GLY A 152 -10.84 5.78 -0.23
N LEU A 153 -10.22 6.92 0.11
CA LEU A 153 -10.35 7.58 1.41
C LEU A 153 -11.40 8.70 1.40
N GLY A 154 -11.76 9.23 0.23
CA GLY A 154 -12.70 10.34 0.10
C GLY A 154 -14.14 9.91 -0.21
N LEU A 155 -14.32 8.93 -1.12
CA LEU A 155 -15.64 8.41 -1.50
C LEU A 155 -16.11 7.26 -0.60
N LEU A 156 -15.17 6.57 0.07
CA LEU A 156 -15.46 5.40 0.91
C LEU A 156 -16.27 4.32 0.20
N ASP A 157 -16.16 4.26 -1.13
CA ASP A 157 -16.75 3.28 -2.01
C ASP A 157 -15.63 2.46 -2.67
N SER A 158 -15.48 1.24 -2.19
CA SER A 158 -14.40 0.36 -2.62
C SER A 158 -14.56 -0.16 -4.05
N GLU A 159 -15.76 -0.14 -4.60
CA GLU A 159 -16.04 -0.67 -5.93
C GLU A 159 -15.75 0.38 -7.00
N VAL A 160 -16.31 1.58 -6.84
CA VAL A 160 -16.06 2.72 -7.74
C VAL A 160 -14.58 3.06 -7.78
N THR A 161 -13.92 3.06 -6.62
CA THR A 161 -12.49 3.36 -6.52
C THR A 161 -11.64 2.30 -7.20
N SER A 162 -11.98 1.02 -7.03
CA SER A 162 -11.28 -0.08 -7.69
C SER A 162 -11.45 -0.09 -9.20
N ASP A 163 -12.65 0.17 -9.70
CA ASP A 163 -12.96 0.22 -11.12
C ASP A 163 -12.28 1.43 -11.77
N ALA A 164 -12.28 2.58 -11.08
CA ALA A 164 -11.59 3.78 -11.52
C ALA A 164 -10.07 3.55 -11.60
N ILE A 165 -9.45 2.95 -10.59
CA ILE A 165 -8.02 2.59 -10.61
C ILE A 165 -7.74 1.62 -11.76
N ALA A 166 -8.55 0.57 -11.91
CA ALA A 166 -8.37 -0.42 -12.97
C ALA A 166 -8.49 0.22 -14.36
N SER A 167 -9.44 1.14 -14.56
CA SER A 167 -9.63 1.82 -15.86
C SER A 167 -8.44 2.69 -16.28
N GLN A 168 -7.74 3.29 -15.31
CA GLN A 168 -6.61 4.20 -15.57
C GLN A 168 -5.28 3.48 -15.74
N SER A 169 -5.12 2.35 -15.06
CA SER A 169 -3.86 1.61 -14.99
C SER A 169 -3.86 0.32 -15.82
N ALA A 170 -5.00 -0.10 -16.36
CA ALA A 170 -5.09 -1.29 -17.20
C ALA A 170 -4.37 -1.10 -18.53
N TRP A 171 -3.58 -2.10 -18.90
CA TRP A 171 -3.04 -2.18 -20.25
C TRP A 171 -4.11 -2.72 -21.22
N ILE A 172 -4.40 -1.97 -22.28
CA ILE A 172 -5.39 -2.36 -23.30
C ILE A 172 -4.64 -2.72 -24.60
N PRO A 173 -4.41 -4.01 -24.89
CA PRO A 173 -3.81 -4.41 -26.16
C PRO A 173 -4.75 -4.10 -27.32
N ARG A 174 -4.20 -3.59 -28.43
CA ARG A 174 -4.96 -3.15 -29.63
C ARG A 174 -5.72 -4.28 -30.34
N ARG A 175 -5.26 -5.52 -30.21
CA ARG A 175 -5.91 -6.71 -30.78
C ARG A 175 -5.74 -7.86 -29.80
N ALA A 176 -6.85 -8.44 -29.33
CA ALA A 176 -6.80 -9.62 -28.48
C ALA A 176 -8.11 -10.38 -28.60
N HIS A 177 -8.02 -11.66 -28.97
CA HIS A 177 -9.14 -12.59 -29.01
C HIS A 177 -9.82 -12.65 -27.64
N ALA A 178 -11.15 -12.64 -27.64
CA ALA A 178 -11.93 -12.82 -26.42
C ALA A 178 -11.86 -14.31 -26.03
N PRO A 179 -11.32 -14.66 -24.84
CA PRO A 179 -11.39 -16.04 -24.38
C PRO A 179 -12.86 -16.43 -24.16
N SER A 180 -13.19 -17.68 -24.48
CA SER A 180 -14.55 -18.23 -24.37
C SER A 180 -14.94 -18.66 -22.95
N THR A 181 -13.98 -18.72 -22.02
CA THR A 181 -14.21 -19.16 -20.65
C THR A 181 -14.06 -18.02 -19.63
N LEU A 182 -14.85 -18.05 -18.56
CA LEU A 182 -14.77 -17.08 -17.46
C LEU A 182 -13.38 -17.07 -16.79
N THR A 183 -12.77 -18.26 -16.64
CA THR A 183 -11.39 -18.39 -16.12
C THR A 183 -10.37 -17.71 -17.04
N GLY A 184 -10.52 -17.85 -18.37
CA GLY A 184 -9.69 -17.15 -19.34
C GLY A 184 -9.87 -15.63 -19.28
N LEU A 185 -11.11 -15.15 -19.08
CA LEU A 185 -11.39 -13.73 -18.87
C LEU A 185 -10.78 -13.21 -17.56
N PHE A 186 -10.79 -14.01 -16.49
CA PHE A 186 -10.14 -13.69 -15.22
C PHE A 186 -8.63 -13.47 -15.41
N PHE A 187 -7.91 -14.43 -15.97
CA PHE A 187 -6.46 -14.29 -16.18
C PHE A 187 -6.12 -13.13 -17.12
N ARG A 188 -6.95 -12.88 -18.13
CA ARG A 188 -6.80 -11.70 -18.98
C ARG A 188 -7.00 -10.40 -18.20
N ARG A 189 -8.03 -10.30 -17.36
CA ARG A 189 -8.26 -9.13 -16.50
C ARG A 189 -7.11 -8.93 -15.53
N LEU A 190 -6.60 -10.00 -14.93
CA LEU A 190 -5.46 -9.96 -14.03
C LEU A 190 -4.19 -9.48 -14.74
N GLY A 191 -3.89 -10.03 -15.92
CA GLY A 191 -2.73 -9.64 -16.72
C GLY A 191 -2.78 -8.17 -17.21
N ARG A 192 -3.97 -7.61 -17.42
CA ARG A 192 -4.12 -6.18 -17.74
C ARG A 192 -3.85 -5.28 -16.53
N ARG A 193 -4.10 -5.77 -15.31
CA ARG A 193 -3.90 -5.06 -14.03
C ARG A 193 -2.50 -5.32 -13.47
N TRP A 194 -1.48 -5.00 -14.27
CA TRP A 194 -0.07 -5.24 -13.95
C TRP A 194 0.38 -4.63 -12.61
N TYR A 195 -0.24 -3.52 -12.18
CA TYR A 195 0.01 -2.87 -10.90
C TYR A 195 -0.23 -3.79 -9.69
N ILE A 196 -1.09 -4.81 -9.81
CA ILE A 196 -1.29 -5.83 -8.77
C ILE A 196 -0.01 -6.64 -8.55
N GLY A 197 0.65 -7.04 -9.64
CA GLY A 197 1.93 -7.75 -9.57
C GLY A 197 3.05 -6.88 -8.98
N VAL A 198 3.08 -5.60 -9.32
CA VAL A 198 4.05 -4.65 -8.75
C VAL A 198 3.79 -4.40 -7.27
N GLY A 199 2.53 -4.28 -6.85
CA GLY A 199 2.16 -4.21 -5.44
C GLY A 199 2.53 -5.48 -4.66
N ALA A 200 2.36 -6.66 -5.27
CA ALA A 200 2.79 -7.93 -4.69
C ALA A 200 4.31 -7.99 -4.51
N LEU A 201 5.08 -7.55 -5.51
CA LEU A 201 6.54 -7.48 -5.44
C LEU A 201 7.00 -6.47 -4.38
N ALA A 202 6.34 -5.31 -4.27
CA ALA A 202 6.61 -4.34 -3.22
C ALA A 202 6.36 -4.94 -1.83
N ALA A 203 5.22 -5.62 -1.62
CA ALA A 203 4.90 -6.28 -0.36
C ALA A 203 5.96 -7.34 0.02
N LEU A 204 6.37 -8.18 -0.93
CA LEU A 204 7.41 -9.19 -0.72
C LEU A 204 8.77 -8.57 -0.39
N GLY A 205 9.23 -7.64 -1.21
CA GLY A 205 10.54 -7.02 -1.07
C GLY A 205 10.69 -6.23 0.22
N LEU A 206 9.67 -5.42 0.57
CA LEU A 206 9.67 -4.66 1.83
C LEU A 206 9.63 -5.59 3.03
N THR A 207 8.82 -6.66 2.99
CA THR A 207 8.76 -7.66 4.07
C THR A 207 10.14 -8.27 4.31
N LEU A 208 10.80 -8.74 3.26
CA LEU A 208 12.13 -9.34 3.37
C LEU A 208 13.18 -8.33 3.83
N GLY A 209 13.09 -7.06 3.39
CA GLY A 209 13.97 -5.99 3.83
C GLY A 209 13.82 -5.65 5.32
N PHE A 210 12.60 -5.70 5.85
CA PHE A 210 12.32 -5.45 7.26
C PHE A 210 12.46 -6.68 8.17
N ALA A 211 12.44 -7.88 7.59
CA ALA A 211 12.48 -9.15 8.31
C ALA A 211 13.60 -9.27 9.35
N PRO A 212 14.85 -8.85 9.10
CA PRO A 212 15.92 -9.05 10.08
C PRO A 212 15.71 -8.27 11.39
N GLN A 213 15.01 -7.13 11.34
CA GLN A 213 14.75 -6.27 12.50
C GLN A 213 13.38 -6.52 13.12
N LEU A 214 12.35 -6.70 12.30
CA LEU A 214 10.96 -6.77 12.76
C LEU A 214 10.46 -8.20 13.02
N GLY A 215 11.19 -9.23 12.59
CA GLY A 215 10.83 -10.63 12.85
C GLY A 215 9.37 -10.96 12.51
N ALA A 216 8.58 -11.40 13.48
CA ALA A 216 7.16 -11.70 13.30
C ALA A 216 6.31 -10.51 12.83
N LEU A 217 6.64 -9.26 13.20
CA LEU A 217 5.90 -8.09 12.70
C LEU A 217 6.06 -7.90 11.20
N ALA A 218 7.21 -8.28 10.62
CA ALA A 218 7.37 -8.26 9.17
C ALA A 218 6.37 -9.23 8.50
N ILE A 219 6.14 -10.41 9.10
CA ILE A 219 5.16 -11.39 8.60
C ILE A 219 3.73 -10.84 8.74
N VAL A 220 3.39 -10.19 9.85
CA VAL A 220 2.07 -9.55 10.02
C VAL A 220 1.87 -8.42 9.01
N GLY A 221 2.90 -7.60 8.79
CA GLY A 221 2.93 -6.56 7.76
C GLY A 221 2.74 -7.12 6.36
N PHE A 222 3.42 -8.23 6.06
CA PHE A 222 3.25 -8.99 4.82
C PHE A 222 1.81 -9.44 4.64
N MET A 223 1.23 -10.13 5.62
CA MET A 223 -0.14 -10.61 5.54
C MET A 223 -1.13 -9.47 5.30
N SER A 224 -0.90 -8.34 5.98
CA SER A 224 -1.72 -7.14 5.84
C SER A 224 -1.65 -6.58 4.42
N ALA A 225 -0.44 -6.41 3.86
CA ALA A 225 -0.24 -5.95 2.49
C ALA A 225 -0.72 -6.97 1.44
N TRP A 226 -0.45 -8.25 1.66
CA TRP A 226 -0.81 -9.35 0.77
C TRP A 226 -2.33 -9.57 0.71
N SER A 227 -3.06 -9.29 1.79
CA SER A 227 -4.53 -9.31 1.74
C SER A 227 -5.12 -8.24 0.82
N ILE A 228 -4.43 -7.12 0.61
CA ILE A 228 -4.82 -6.09 -0.37
C ILE A 228 -4.57 -6.60 -1.79
N VAL A 229 -3.44 -7.29 -2.02
CA VAL A 229 -3.15 -7.98 -3.29
C VAL A 229 -4.23 -9.02 -3.57
N GLY A 230 -4.52 -9.90 -2.62
CA GLY A 230 -5.56 -10.92 -2.73
C GLY A 230 -6.94 -10.31 -2.99
N ALA A 231 -7.27 -9.18 -2.36
CA ALA A 231 -8.50 -8.46 -2.64
C ALA A 231 -8.57 -7.95 -4.08
N ALA A 232 -7.48 -7.38 -4.61
CA ALA A 232 -7.40 -6.89 -5.98
C ALA A 232 -7.53 -8.03 -7.01
N VAL A 233 -6.93 -9.19 -6.72
CA VAL A 233 -7.08 -10.41 -7.54
C VAL A 233 -8.52 -10.94 -7.47
N GLY A 234 -9.12 -10.99 -6.28
CA GLY A 234 -10.52 -11.38 -6.09
C GLY A 234 -11.49 -10.49 -6.88
N ARG A 235 -11.26 -9.18 -6.92
CA ARG A 235 -12.04 -8.24 -7.75
C ARG A 235 -11.86 -8.48 -9.23
N ALA A 236 -10.68 -8.91 -9.68
CA ALA A 236 -10.46 -9.27 -11.09
C ALA A 236 -11.27 -10.51 -11.50
N ALA A 237 -11.61 -11.38 -10.53
CA ALA A 237 -12.39 -12.60 -10.73
C ALA A 237 -13.91 -12.40 -10.57
N SER A 238 -14.38 -11.21 -10.20
CA SER A 238 -15.82 -10.93 -10.06
C SER A 238 -16.46 -10.64 -11.42
N PHE A 239 -17.52 -11.39 -11.73
CA PHE A 239 -18.32 -11.24 -12.94
C PHE A 239 -19.82 -11.17 -12.66
N GLY A 240 -20.25 -10.92 -11.41
CA GLY A 240 -21.68 -10.83 -11.04
C GLY A 240 -22.47 -9.74 -11.77
N ARG A 241 -21.80 -8.74 -12.37
CA ARG A 241 -22.44 -7.73 -13.23
C ARG A 241 -22.68 -8.21 -14.68
N VAL A 242 -22.12 -9.35 -15.06
CA VAL A 242 -22.12 -9.87 -16.45
C VAL A 242 -22.90 -11.18 -16.55
N SER A 243 -23.04 -11.91 -15.45
CA SER A 243 -23.78 -13.16 -15.34
C SER A 243 -24.56 -13.15 -14.03
N ASP A 244 -25.82 -13.58 -14.10
CA ASP A 244 -26.73 -13.71 -12.95
C ASP A 244 -26.44 -14.98 -12.12
N ASP A 245 -25.46 -15.79 -12.54
CA ASP A 245 -25.12 -17.01 -11.82
C ASP A 245 -24.38 -16.69 -10.51
N ALA A 246 -24.63 -17.51 -9.49
CA ALA A 246 -23.97 -17.36 -8.19
C ALA A 246 -22.45 -17.63 -8.29
N TRP A 247 -22.02 -18.53 -9.18
CA TRP A 247 -20.62 -18.93 -9.29
C TRP A 247 -19.66 -17.79 -9.73
N PRO A 248 -19.96 -17.01 -10.78
CA PRO A 248 -19.17 -15.84 -11.16
C PRO A 248 -19.27 -14.66 -10.18
N ASP A 249 -20.32 -14.59 -9.37
CA ASP A 249 -20.45 -13.56 -8.34
C ASP A 249 -19.66 -13.90 -7.07
N TRP A 250 -19.68 -15.16 -6.60
CA TRP A 250 -18.97 -15.52 -5.36
C TRP A 250 -17.96 -16.65 -5.41
N GLY A 251 -18.19 -17.69 -6.21
CA GLY A 251 -17.29 -18.83 -6.29
C GLY A 251 -15.92 -18.45 -6.86
N LEU A 252 -15.89 -17.75 -7.99
CA LEU A 252 -14.65 -17.33 -8.64
C LEU A 252 -13.81 -16.36 -7.78
N PRO A 253 -14.38 -15.28 -7.18
CA PRO A 253 -13.64 -14.44 -6.24
C PRO A 253 -13.11 -15.18 -5.02
N LEU A 254 -13.86 -16.15 -4.50
CA LEU A 254 -13.41 -16.97 -3.37
C LEU A 254 -12.21 -17.84 -3.77
N ILE A 255 -12.27 -18.56 -4.88
CA ILE A 255 -11.14 -19.36 -5.38
C ILE A 255 -9.91 -18.49 -5.64
N ALA A 256 -10.09 -17.31 -6.23
CA ALA A 256 -9.01 -16.37 -6.45
C ALA A 256 -8.37 -15.89 -5.13
N SER A 257 -9.19 -15.64 -4.10
CA SER A 257 -8.70 -15.27 -2.77
C SER A 257 -7.96 -16.42 -2.07
N VAL A 258 -8.44 -17.66 -2.21
CA VAL A 258 -7.77 -18.85 -1.67
C VAL A 258 -6.45 -19.10 -2.40
N GLY A 259 -6.44 -19.03 -3.73
CA GLY A 259 -5.24 -19.19 -4.53
C GLY A 259 -4.16 -18.16 -4.18
N THR A 260 -4.54 -16.89 -3.99
CA THR A 260 -3.60 -15.85 -3.55
C THR A 260 -3.11 -16.05 -2.12
N ALA A 261 -3.98 -16.51 -1.22
CA ALA A 261 -3.58 -16.87 0.15
C ALA A 261 -2.59 -18.05 0.17
N LEU A 262 -2.80 -19.08 -0.65
CA LEU A 262 -1.89 -20.21 -0.81
C LEU A 262 -0.53 -19.77 -1.35
N VAL A 263 -0.51 -18.89 -2.36
CA VAL A 263 0.76 -18.32 -2.87
C VAL A 263 1.48 -17.53 -1.77
N GLY A 264 0.76 -16.70 -1.02
CA GLY A 264 1.34 -15.93 0.10
C GLY A 264 1.89 -16.84 1.20
N ALA A 265 1.15 -17.86 1.61
CA ALA A 265 1.59 -18.85 2.60
C ALA A 265 2.78 -19.67 2.09
N GLY A 266 2.81 -20.01 0.80
CA GLY A 266 3.94 -20.68 0.15
C GLY A 266 5.21 -19.84 0.22
N VAL A 267 5.13 -18.54 -0.06
CA VAL A 267 6.26 -17.62 0.14
C VAL A 267 6.73 -17.64 1.59
N LEU A 268 5.81 -17.51 2.55
CA LEU A 268 6.17 -17.50 3.97
C LEU A 268 6.85 -18.82 4.38
N LEU A 269 6.38 -19.96 3.87
CA LEU A 269 6.97 -21.27 4.11
C LEU A 269 8.37 -21.44 3.51
N LEU A 270 8.65 -20.81 2.37
CA LEU A 270 9.98 -20.84 1.75
C LEU A 270 11.00 -20.05 2.59
N VAL A 271 10.56 -18.98 3.24
CA VAL A 271 11.44 -18.05 3.95
C VAL A 271 11.53 -18.36 5.44
N TRP A 272 10.44 -18.76 6.10
CA TRP A 272 10.34 -19.01 7.54
C TRP A 272 9.97 -20.46 7.87
N LYS A 273 10.41 -20.92 9.05
CA LYS A 273 9.99 -22.20 9.61
C LYS A 273 8.68 -22.00 10.38
N LEU A 274 7.56 -22.37 9.74
CA LEU A 274 6.22 -22.31 10.32
C LEU A 274 5.69 -23.73 10.60
N SER A 275 4.89 -23.88 11.64
CA SER A 275 4.17 -25.12 11.94
C SER A 275 3.03 -25.34 10.93
N ALA A 276 2.61 -26.60 10.73
CA ALA A 276 1.50 -26.91 9.81
C ALA A 276 0.20 -26.21 10.22
N ILE A 277 -0.04 -26.08 11.53
CA ILE A 277 -1.20 -25.36 12.09
C ILE A 277 -1.10 -23.87 11.75
N ALA A 278 0.09 -23.26 11.92
CA ALA A 278 0.28 -21.86 11.59
C ALA A 278 0.00 -21.56 10.12
N VAL A 279 0.48 -22.43 9.22
CA VAL A 279 0.20 -22.33 7.78
C VAL A 279 -1.30 -22.41 7.50
N ALA A 280 -2.01 -23.38 8.10
CA ALA A 280 -3.44 -23.53 7.90
C ALA A 280 -4.22 -22.28 8.36
N LEU A 281 -3.86 -21.71 9.51
CA LEU A 281 -4.46 -20.48 10.02
C LEU A 281 -4.13 -19.26 9.16
N ILE A 282 -2.89 -19.16 8.65
CA ILE A 282 -2.49 -18.10 7.71
C ILE A 282 -3.31 -18.19 6.42
N VAL A 283 -3.44 -19.39 5.83
CA VAL A 283 -4.23 -19.59 4.61
C VAL A 283 -5.70 -19.23 4.86
N ALA A 284 -6.30 -19.71 5.95
CA ALA A 284 -7.68 -19.40 6.30
C ALA A 284 -7.88 -17.89 6.54
N GLY A 285 -7.02 -17.28 7.34
CA GLY A 285 -7.06 -15.86 7.68
C GLY A 285 -6.85 -14.95 6.47
N LEU A 286 -5.87 -15.25 5.61
CA LEU A 286 -5.62 -14.51 4.37
C LEU A 286 -6.73 -14.70 3.35
N SER A 287 -7.28 -15.91 3.21
CA SER A 287 -8.41 -16.17 2.31
C SER A 287 -9.62 -15.34 2.74
N TRP A 288 -9.97 -15.38 4.03
CA TRP A 288 -11.06 -14.58 4.59
C TRP A 288 -10.82 -13.08 4.43
N ALA A 289 -9.63 -12.59 4.80
CA ALA A 289 -9.29 -11.17 4.70
C ALA A 289 -9.36 -10.68 3.25
N SER A 290 -8.76 -11.42 2.31
CA SER A 290 -8.75 -11.10 0.88
C SER A 290 -10.15 -11.14 0.28
N PHE A 291 -10.94 -12.16 0.63
CA PHE A 291 -12.32 -12.30 0.14
C PHE A 291 -13.23 -11.20 0.68
N LYS A 292 -13.19 -10.91 1.99
CA LYS A 292 -13.99 -9.83 2.58
C LYS A 292 -13.59 -8.47 2.02
N ARG A 293 -12.30 -8.22 1.79
CA ARG A 293 -11.80 -6.97 1.19
C ARG A 293 -12.10 -6.86 -0.32
N SER A 294 -12.24 -7.97 -1.03
CA SER A 294 -12.54 -7.95 -2.47
C SER A 294 -13.99 -7.52 -2.75
N ARG A 295 -14.90 -7.73 -1.81
CA ARG A 295 -16.32 -7.40 -1.96
C ARG A 295 -16.57 -5.90 -2.06
N PRO A 296 -17.65 -5.49 -2.74
CA PRO A 296 -18.16 -4.12 -2.63
C PRO A 296 -18.41 -3.78 -1.16
N ALA A 297 -18.11 -2.54 -0.82
CA ALA A 297 -18.44 -1.89 0.43
C ALA A 297 -18.51 -0.39 0.14
N GLN A 298 -19.53 0.21 0.70
CA GLN A 298 -19.85 1.62 0.63
C GLN A 298 -20.26 2.05 2.04
N VAL A 299 -19.89 3.27 2.42
CA VAL A 299 -20.38 3.91 3.64
C VAL A 299 -21.60 4.74 3.23
N ASP A 300 -22.78 4.29 3.67
CA ASP A 300 -24.05 4.90 3.29
C ASP A 300 -24.53 5.94 4.32
N SER A 301 -24.05 5.85 5.57
CA SER A 301 -24.39 6.82 6.62
C SER A 301 -23.17 7.26 7.43
N MET A 302 -22.89 8.57 7.44
CA MET A 302 -21.91 9.14 8.38
C MET A 302 -22.57 9.35 9.74
N SER A 303 -22.91 8.26 10.42
CA SER A 303 -23.22 8.33 11.86
C SER A 303 -21.93 8.72 12.59
N MET A 304 -21.92 9.89 13.23
CA MET A 304 -20.77 10.37 14.00
C MET A 304 -20.93 9.94 15.45
N LEU A 305 -20.00 9.14 15.96
CA LEU A 305 -19.83 9.00 17.41
C LEU A 305 -18.99 10.17 17.88
N ASP A 306 -19.60 11.03 18.70
CA ASP A 306 -18.85 12.02 19.48
C ASP A 306 -18.03 11.26 20.53
N SER A 307 -16.72 11.49 20.57
CA SER A 307 -15.80 10.82 21.50
C SER A 307 -15.94 11.30 22.94
N GLY A 308 -17.05 11.94 23.30
CA GLY A 308 -17.37 12.32 24.67
C GLY A 308 -16.30 13.20 25.31
N GLY A 309 -15.75 14.15 24.55
CA GLY A 309 -14.83 15.17 25.07
C GLY A 309 -13.43 15.24 24.44
N PHE A 310 -13.06 14.31 23.55
CA PHE A 310 -11.74 14.35 22.88
C PHE A 310 -11.72 15.18 21.57
N GLY A 311 -12.83 15.78 21.18
CA GLY A 311 -12.90 16.69 20.02
C GLY A 311 -12.66 15.99 18.67
N VAL A 312 -12.67 14.66 18.63
CA VAL A 312 -12.55 13.88 17.40
C VAL A 312 -13.77 12.99 17.24
N SER A 313 -14.59 13.27 16.22
CA SER A 313 -15.74 12.47 15.85
C SER A 313 -15.33 11.44 14.81
N PHE A 314 -15.60 10.16 15.07
CA PHE A 314 -15.34 9.07 14.12
C PHE A 314 -16.65 8.39 13.73
N SER A 315 -16.77 8.02 12.46
CA SER A 315 -17.90 7.21 12.00
C SER A 315 -17.57 5.71 12.13
N PRO A 316 -18.40 4.93 12.85
CA PRO A 316 -18.22 3.48 12.96
C PRO A 316 -18.22 2.77 11.61
N GLU A 317 -18.99 3.25 10.65
CA GLU A 317 -19.04 2.71 9.30
C GLU A 317 -17.71 2.90 8.56
N VAL A 318 -17.06 4.06 8.75
CA VAL A 318 -15.72 4.33 8.20
C VAL A 318 -14.67 3.43 8.83
N LEU A 319 -14.73 3.25 10.15
CA LEU A 319 -13.84 2.32 10.85
C LEU A 319 -14.06 0.88 10.38
N HIS A 320 -15.31 0.45 10.20
CA HIS A 320 -15.65 -0.88 9.68
C HIS A 320 -15.15 -1.07 8.24
N TYR A 321 -15.32 -0.05 7.39
CA TYR A 321 -14.84 -0.04 6.02
C TYR A 321 -13.31 -0.22 5.96
N ILE A 322 -12.56 0.52 6.78
CA ILE A 322 -11.09 0.42 6.86
C ILE A 322 -10.65 -0.90 7.51
N ALA A 323 -11.32 -1.32 8.58
CA ALA A 323 -11.02 -2.54 9.33
C ALA A 323 -11.55 -3.82 8.64
N ARG A 324 -12.12 -3.72 7.45
CA ARG A 324 -12.70 -4.90 6.79
C ARG A 324 -11.62 -5.97 6.56
N GLY A 325 -11.93 -7.19 6.99
CA GLY A 325 -11.02 -8.33 6.88
C GLY A 325 -9.89 -8.39 7.93
N THR A 326 -9.80 -7.43 8.86
CA THR A 326 -8.77 -7.45 9.93
C THR A 326 -8.91 -8.64 10.87
N LEU A 327 -10.14 -9.15 11.10
CA LEU A 327 -10.35 -10.36 11.89
C LEU A 327 -9.59 -11.57 11.32
N GLY A 328 -9.54 -11.71 9.99
CA GLY A 328 -8.75 -12.77 9.34
C GLY A 328 -7.25 -12.59 9.56
N LEU A 329 -6.78 -11.34 9.58
CA LEU A 329 -5.39 -11.02 9.90
C LEU A 329 -5.07 -11.29 11.38
N GLY A 330 -6.02 -11.02 12.30
CA GLY A 330 -5.87 -11.32 13.72
C GLY A 330 -5.71 -12.82 13.98
N VAL A 331 -6.54 -13.65 13.35
CA VAL A 331 -6.43 -15.12 13.42
C VAL A 331 -5.07 -15.60 12.88
N ALA A 332 -4.64 -15.07 11.74
CA ALA A 332 -3.34 -15.41 11.16
C ALA A 332 -2.15 -14.89 12.00
N ALA A 333 -2.30 -13.78 12.70
CA ALA A 333 -1.26 -13.21 13.56
C ALA A 333 -1.14 -13.97 14.89
N LEU A 334 -2.26 -14.42 15.47
CA LEU A 334 -2.26 -15.31 16.64
C LEU A 334 -1.48 -16.59 16.35
N ALA A 335 -1.54 -17.08 15.11
CA ALA A 335 -0.80 -18.25 14.67
C ALA A 335 0.74 -18.10 14.71
N LEU A 336 1.25 -16.88 14.86
CA LEU A 336 2.68 -16.58 14.98
C LEU A 336 3.14 -16.45 16.45
N GLY A 337 2.20 -16.34 17.39
CA GLY A 337 2.46 -16.24 18.84
C GLY A 337 2.42 -17.57 19.59
N TYR A 338 2.11 -18.66 18.90
CA TYR A 338 2.11 -20.04 19.42
C TYR A 338 3.22 -20.88 18.78
#